data_AF-A0A250X2E5-F1
#
_entry.id   AF-A0A250X2E5-F1
#
_cell.length_a   1.000
_cell.length_b   1.000
_cell.length_c   1.000
_cell.angle_alpha   90.00
_cell.angle_beta   90.00
_cell.angle_gamma   90.00
#
_symmetry.space_group_name_H-M   'P 1'
#
loop_
_entity.id
_entity.type
_entity.pdbx_description
1 polymer ?
#
loop_
_entity_poly.entity_id
_entity_poly.type
_entity_poly.pdbx_seq_one_letter_code
_entity_poly.pdbx_strand_id
1 'polypeptide(L)'
;MQTPGVAGCSHEQGNCGNAAAIPYFVTYIIIVAIILLSLFTAVIVETFEMTHNQEEWKLNPQALDKFAQLWSEYDDGSGTIPPAELELLLARLDPSLGLGPSAENKDVLRLYKAL
;
A
#
# COMPACT_ATOMS: atom_id res chain seq x y z
N MET A 1 -49.60 -30.67 40.54
CA MET A 1 -48.70 -29.58 40.93
C MET A 1 -48.25 -28.88 39.65
N GLN A 2 -48.81 -27.70 39.37
CA GLN A 2 -48.41 -26.82 38.25
C GLN A 2 -47.38 -25.83 38.80
N THR A 3 -46.16 -25.81 38.28
CA THR A 3 -45.16 -24.80 38.63
C THR A 3 -45.52 -23.47 37.94
N PRO A 4 -45.72 -22.36 38.68
CA PRO A 4 -46.01 -21.07 38.09
C PRO A 4 -44.70 -20.42 37.66
N GLY A 5 -44.44 -20.30 36.36
CA GLY A 5 -43.28 -19.54 35.88
C GLY A 5 -42.71 -19.94 34.53
N VAL A 6 -43.12 -21.06 33.94
CA VAL A 6 -42.75 -21.39 32.56
C VAL A 6 -44.01 -21.37 31.73
N ALA A 7 -44.24 -20.26 31.01
CA ALA A 7 -45.19 -20.26 29.92
C ALA A 7 -44.69 -21.30 28.90
N GLY A 8 -45.29 -22.50 28.93
CA GLY A 8 -45.04 -23.51 27.91
C GLY A 8 -45.34 -22.89 26.55
N CYS A 9 -44.47 -23.14 25.57
CA CYS A 9 -44.70 -22.61 24.24
C CYS A 9 -45.92 -23.35 23.61
N SER A 10 -46.81 -22.61 22.97
CA SER A 10 -47.99 -23.09 22.26
C SER A 10 -47.85 -22.80 20.77
N HIS A 11 -48.01 -23.84 19.93
CA HIS A 11 -47.99 -23.70 18.47
C HIS A 11 -49.13 -22.83 17.93
N GLU A 12 -50.27 -22.76 18.62
CA GLU A 12 -51.42 -21.93 18.20
C GLU A 12 -51.14 -20.43 18.37
N GLN A 13 -50.30 -20.07 19.35
CA GLN A 13 -49.88 -18.69 19.63
C GLN A 13 -48.59 -18.33 18.86
N GLY A 14 -47.97 -19.28 18.15
CA GLY A 14 -46.74 -19.06 17.39
C GLY A 14 -45.53 -18.65 18.24
N ASN A 15 -45.54 -18.90 19.55
CA ASN A 15 -44.49 -18.47 20.48
C ASN A 15 -43.41 -19.55 20.72
N CYS A 16 -43.50 -20.71 20.06
CA CYS A 16 -42.44 -21.72 20.04
C CYS A 16 -41.37 -21.34 19.00
N GLY A 17 -40.09 -21.59 19.32
CA GLY A 17 -39.00 -21.47 18.37
C GLY A 17 -39.09 -22.49 17.22
N ASN A 18 -38.43 -22.18 16.10
CA ASN A 18 -38.35 -23.07 14.95
C ASN A 18 -36.98 -23.77 14.90
N ALA A 19 -36.94 -25.08 14.64
CA ALA A 19 -35.68 -25.81 14.41
C ALA A 19 -34.87 -25.23 13.22
N ALA A 20 -35.54 -24.59 12.26
CA ALA A 20 -34.91 -23.85 11.17
C ALA A 20 -34.13 -22.60 11.62
N ALA A 21 -34.31 -22.15 12.87
CA ALA A 21 -33.52 -21.05 13.42
C ALA A 21 -32.04 -21.40 13.54
N ILE A 22 -31.71 -22.67 13.84
CA ILE A 22 -30.32 -23.12 14.00
C ILE A 22 -29.52 -22.93 12.70
N PRO A 23 -29.91 -23.51 11.55
CA PRO A 23 -29.17 -23.28 10.31
C PRO A 23 -29.20 -21.81 9.86
N TYR A 24 -30.27 -21.06 10.14
CA TYR A 24 -30.33 -19.62 9.86
C TYR A 24 -29.26 -18.83 10.62
N PHE A 25 -29.15 -18.99 11.94
CA PHE A 25 -28.15 -18.27 12.73
C PHE A 25 -26.73 -18.72 12.40
N VAL A 26 -26.51 -20.03 12.17
CA VAL A 26 -25.19 -20.55 11.80
C VAL A 26 -24.73 -19.97 10.45
N THR A 27 -25.60 -19.98 9.44
CA THR A 27 -25.25 -19.40 8.13
C THR A 27 -25.02 -17.90 8.23
N TYR A 28 -25.85 -17.18 8.97
CA TYR A 28 -25.66 -15.75 9.22
C TYR A 28 -24.30 -15.45 9.86
N ILE A 29 -23.92 -16.18 10.92
CA ILE A 29 -22.64 -15.98 11.61
C ILE A 29 -21.46 -16.25 10.67
N ILE A 30 -21.52 -17.32 9.86
CA ILE A 30 -20.47 -17.65 8.89
C ILE A 30 -20.35 -16.54 7.83
N ILE A 31 -21.47 -16.06 7.29
CA ILE A 31 -21.47 -14.99 6.28
C ILE A 31 -20.86 -13.70 6.86
N VAL A 32 -21.29 -13.29 8.05
CA VAL A 32 -20.75 -12.10 8.72
C VAL A 32 -19.27 -12.26 9.02
N ALA A 33 -18.83 -13.44 9.49
CA ALA A 33 -17.43 -13.70 9.73
C ALA A 33 -16.59 -13.60 8.45
N ILE A 34 -17.06 -14.15 7.32
CA ILE A 34 -16.37 -14.04 6.02
C ILE A 34 -16.31 -12.58 5.56
N ILE A 35 -17.39 -11.81 5.71
CA ILE A 35 -17.41 -10.39 5.36
C ILE A 35 -16.41 -9.61 6.23
N LEU A 36 -16.43 -9.81 7.55
CA LEU A 36 -15.51 -9.15 8.47
C LEU A 36 -14.06 -9.53 8.21
N LEU A 37 -13.77 -10.81 7.94
CA LEU A 37 -12.44 -11.27 7.57
C LEU A 37 -11.98 -10.64 6.25
N SER A 38 -12.83 -10.61 5.23
CA SER A 38 -12.52 -10.00 3.93
C SER A 38 -12.24 -8.50 4.05
N LEU A 39 -13.03 -7.79 4.85
CA LEU A 39 -12.80 -6.37 5.15
C LEU A 39 -11.53 -6.16 5.97
N PHE A 40 -11.29 -6.99 6.99
CA PHE A 40 -10.10 -6.90 7.82
C PHE A 40 -8.82 -7.18 7.03
N THR A 41 -8.83 -8.18 6.14
CA THR A 41 -7.70 -8.47 5.26
C THR A 41 -7.44 -7.33 4.29
N ALA A 42 -8.48 -6.68 3.75
CA ALA A 42 -8.31 -5.53 2.88
C ALA A 42 -7.62 -4.36 3.61
N VAL A 43 -8.09 -4.02 4.81
CA VAL A 43 -7.49 -2.96 5.64
C VAL A 43 -6.04 -3.29 6.04
N ILE A 44 -5.77 -4.55 6.38
CA ILE A 44 -4.42 -5.01 6.68
C ILE A 44 -3.54 -4.89 5.45
N VAL A 45 -3.98 -5.36 4.28
CA VAL A 45 -3.20 -5.29 3.04
C VAL A 45 -2.95 -3.84 2.68
N GLU A 46 -3.92 -2.93 2.80
CA GLU A 46 -3.70 -1.50 2.59
C GLU A 46 -2.64 -0.91 3.55
N THR A 47 -2.62 -1.38 4.81
CA THR A 47 -1.62 -0.97 5.81
C THR A 47 -0.23 -1.54 5.51
N PHE A 48 -0.17 -2.81 5.10
CA PHE A 48 1.06 -3.48 4.71
C PHE A 48 1.59 -2.94 3.40
N GLU A 49 0.74 -2.67 2.41
CA GLU A 49 1.09 -1.98 1.17
C GLU A 49 1.54 -0.56 1.47
N MET A 50 0.90 0.20 2.36
CA MET A 50 1.43 1.51 2.79
C MET A 50 2.85 1.37 3.35
N THR A 51 3.10 0.34 4.15
CA THR A 51 4.41 0.07 4.77
C THR A 51 5.44 -0.45 3.75
N HIS A 52 5.03 -1.30 2.81
CA HIS A 52 5.89 -1.91 1.80
C HIS A 52 6.14 -0.96 0.62
N ASN A 53 5.18 -0.09 0.29
CA ASN A 53 5.36 1.02 -0.63
C ASN A 53 6.46 1.97 -0.11
N GLN A 54 6.72 2.07 1.20
CA GLN A 54 7.90 2.82 1.68
C GLN A 54 9.23 2.15 1.29
N GLU A 55 9.25 0.84 1.03
CA GLU A 55 10.41 0.11 0.54
C GLU A 55 10.48 0.10 -1.00
N GLU A 56 9.33 0.12 -1.70
CA GLU A 56 9.21 0.20 -3.16
C GLU A 56 9.16 1.63 -3.74
N TRP A 57 9.37 2.68 -2.94
CA TRP A 57 9.89 3.92 -3.49
C TRP A 57 11.26 3.59 -4.06
N LYS A 58 11.27 3.26 -5.35
CA LYS A 58 12.45 2.92 -6.16
C LYS A 58 13.58 3.94 -6.01
N LEU A 59 13.23 5.13 -5.53
CA LEU A 59 14.12 6.17 -5.03
C LEU A 59 14.03 6.23 -3.50
N ASN A 60 15.01 5.64 -2.81
CA ASN A 60 15.19 5.79 -1.37
C ASN A 60 15.12 7.29 -1.00
N PRO A 61 14.30 7.72 -0.02
CA PRO A 61 14.20 9.14 0.37
C PRO A 61 15.55 9.79 0.69
N GLN A 62 16.53 9.02 1.18
CA GLN A 62 17.90 9.51 1.39
C GLN A 62 18.64 9.82 0.08
N ALA A 63 18.34 9.10 -0.99
CA ALA A 63 18.95 9.28 -2.29
C ALA A 63 18.36 10.52 -3.00
N LEU A 64 17.06 10.79 -2.82
CA LEU A 64 16.42 12.04 -3.26
C LEU A 64 16.96 13.26 -2.51
N ASP A 65 17.21 13.14 -1.21
CA ASP A 65 17.79 14.23 -0.42
C ASP A 65 19.21 14.58 -0.92
N LYS A 66 20.04 13.57 -1.23
CA LYS A 66 21.34 13.77 -1.88
C LYS A 66 21.22 14.40 -3.27
N PHE A 67 20.25 13.97 -4.07
CA PHE A 67 19.99 14.58 -5.38
C PHE A 67 19.62 16.05 -5.25
N ALA A 68 18.70 16.40 -4.34
CA ALA A 68 18.28 17.78 -4.10
C ALA A 68 19.42 18.66 -3.60
N GLN A 69 20.27 18.12 -2.72
CA GLN A 69 21.47 18.83 -2.25
C GLN A 69 22.43 19.11 -3.40
N LEU A 70 22.77 18.12 -4.22
CA LEU A 70 23.63 18.30 -5.39
C LEU A 70 23.00 19.25 -6.42
N TRP A 71 21.70 19.12 -6.70
CA TRP A 71 20.97 20.00 -7.62
C TRP A 71 21.08 21.47 -7.20
N SER A 72 20.99 21.76 -5.90
CA SER A 72 21.09 23.12 -5.37
C SER A 72 22.46 23.79 -5.57
N GLU A 73 23.52 23.01 -5.91
CA GLU A 73 24.83 23.57 -6.26
C GLU A 73 24.88 24.10 -7.71
N TYR A 74 24.01 23.59 -8.58
CA TYR A 74 23.99 23.92 -10.02
C TYR A 74 22.81 24.84 -10.40
N ASP A 75 21.68 24.75 -9.69
CA ASP A 75 20.51 25.58 -9.93
C ASP A 75 20.61 26.91 -9.16
N ASP A 76 20.45 28.02 -9.86
CA ASP A 76 20.40 29.37 -9.29
C ASP A 76 19.03 29.72 -8.68
N GLY A 77 18.14 28.73 -8.58
CA GLY A 77 16.76 28.86 -8.11
C GLY A 77 15.77 29.12 -9.25
N SER A 78 16.21 29.04 -10.51
CA SER A 78 15.32 29.06 -11.68
C SER A 78 14.57 27.74 -11.89
N GLY A 79 15.03 26.65 -11.25
CA GLY A 79 14.49 25.30 -11.45
C GLY A 79 14.98 24.68 -12.75
N THR A 80 15.97 25.28 -13.41
CA THR A 80 16.51 24.83 -14.69
C THR A 80 18.03 24.90 -14.69
N ILE A 81 18.69 23.90 -15.26
CA ILE A 81 20.15 23.88 -15.41
C ILE A 81 20.53 23.73 -16.89
N PRO A 82 21.66 24.32 -17.32
CA PRO A 82 22.18 24.12 -18.68
C PRO A 82 22.51 22.64 -18.95
N PRO A 83 22.36 22.14 -20.19
CA PRO A 83 22.66 20.75 -20.53
C PRO A 83 24.10 20.32 -20.19
N ALA A 84 25.07 21.24 -20.31
CA ALA A 84 26.46 20.97 -19.96
C ALA A 84 26.66 20.70 -18.45
N GLU A 85 25.84 21.31 -17.60
CA GLU A 85 25.88 21.13 -16.16
C GLU A 85 25.09 19.90 -15.70
N LEU A 86 24.05 19.53 -16.45
CA LEU A 86 23.34 18.25 -16.27
C LEU A 86 24.28 17.05 -16.47
N GLU A 87 25.18 17.10 -17.45
CA GLU A 87 26.18 16.04 -17.66
C GLU A 87 27.13 15.90 -16.46
N LEU A 88 27.57 17.04 -15.90
CA LEU A 88 28.42 17.08 -14.70
C LEU A 88 27.70 16.56 -13.45
N LEU A 89 26.42 16.92 -13.29
CA LEU A 89 25.57 16.44 -12.20
C LEU A 89 25.34 14.93 -12.27
N LEU A 90 24.99 14.40 -13.45
CA LEU A 90 24.75 12.97 -13.66
C LEU A 90 26.01 12.12 -13.44
N ALA A 91 27.20 12.66 -13.71
CA ALA A 91 28.47 12.00 -13.42
C ALA A 91 28.80 11.94 -11.92
N ARG A 92 28.27 12.88 -11.11
CA ARG A 92 28.47 12.92 -9.66
C ARG A 92 27.43 12.12 -8.86
N LEU A 93 26.26 11.88 -9.43
CA LEU A 93 25.21 11.07 -8.82
C LEU A 93 25.57 9.58 -8.84
N ASP A 94 25.19 8.87 -7.77
CA ASP A 94 25.39 7.42 -7.67
C ASP A 94 24.68 6.69 -8.83
N PRO A 95 25.18 5.53 -9.30
CA PRO A 95 24.62 4.79 -10.45
C PRO A 95 23.13 4.41 -10.35
N SER A 96 22.54 4.49 -9.16
CA SER A 96 21.10 4.30 -8.92
C SER A 96 20.24 5.50 -9.32
N LEU A 97 20.84 6.68 -9.43
CA LEU A 97 20.20 7.98 -9.72
C LEU A 97 20.84 8.73 -10.89
N GLY A 98 22.05 8.36 -11.29
CA GLY A 98 22.81 8.94 -12.38
C GLY A 98 23.72 7.90 -13.05
N LEU A 99 24.81 8.38 -13.63
CA LEU A 99 25.78 7.56 -14.36
C LEU A 99 26.92 7.07 -13.46
N GLY A 100 27.23 7.84 -12.40
CA GLY A 100 28.39 7.61 -11.54
C GLY A 100 29.71 8.04 -12.18
N PRO A 101 30.78 8.20 -11.36
CA PRO A 101 32.06 8.77 -11.80
C PRO A 101 32.86 7.85 -12.75
N SER A 102 32.37 6.64 -13.00
CA SER A 102 33.04 5.64 -13.85
C SER A 102 32.26 5.32 -15.14
N ALA A 103 31.25 6.12 -15.47
CA ALA A 103 30.44 5.90 -16.67
C ALA A 103 31.20 6.17 -17.96
N GLU A 104 31.04 5.29 -18.95
CA GLU A 104 31.59 5.48 -20.28
C GLU A 104 30.62 6.29 -21.16
N ASN A 105 31.15 6.91 -22.23
CA ASN A 105 30.33 7.59 -23.25
C ASN A 105 29.21 6.70 -23.83
N LYS A 106 29.39 5.37 -23.78
CA LYS A 106 28.38 4.39 -24.23
C LYS A 106 27.17 4.32 -23.30
N ASP A 107 27.34 4.62 -22.01
CA ASP A 107 26.25 4.63 -21.03
C ASP A 107 25.41 5.90 -21.15
N VAL A 108 26.07 7.04 -21.42
CA VAL A 108 25.40 8.31 -21.78
C VAL A 108 24.54 8.13 -23.02
N LEU A 109 25.08 7.49 -24.07
CA LEU A 109 24.35 7.18 -25.30
C LEU A 109 23.16 6.23 -25.08
N ARG A 110 23.24 5.34 -24.08
CA ARG A 110 22.13 4.46 -23.71
C ARG A 110 21.03 5.22 -22.98
N LEU A 111 21.37 6.15 -22.09
CA LEU A 111 20.39 7.03 -21.45
C LEU A 111 19.67 7.92 -22.46
N TYR A 112 20.40 8.52 -23.41
CA TYR A 112 19.80 9.36 -24.44
C TYR A 112 18.87 8.58 -25.39
N LYS A 113 19.08 7.27 -25.55
CA LYS A 113 18.18 6.39 -26.33
C LYS A 113 17.01 5.81 -25.54
N ALA A 114 17.07 5.86 -24.21
CA ALA A 114 16.04 5.33 -23.32
C ALA A 114 15.02 6.39 -22.87
N LEU A 115 15.33 7.67 -23.09
CA LEU A 115 14.40 8.81 -23.06
C LEU A 115 13.61 8.89 -24.37
#